data_AF-A0A5Q4EZU1-F1
#
_entry.id   AF-A0A5Q4EZU1-F1
#
_cell.length_a   1.000
_cell.length_b   1.000
_cell.length_c   1.000
_cell.angle_alpha   90.00
_cell.angle_beta   90.00
_cell.angle_gamma   90.00
#
_symmetry.space_group_name_H-M   'P 1'
#
loop_
_entity.id
_entity.type
_entity.pdbx_description
1 polymer ?
#
loop_
_entity_poly.entity_id
_entity_poly.type
_entity_poly.pdbx_seq_one_letter_code
_entity_poly.pdbx_strand_id
1 'polypeptide(L)'
;MADDSLATRIAAAGRDARVVLLGSGLTDFREPEQRLEQAGVSHTTLRLSMGPQANRDEFRELTEQTGARLLPQCFLDGKHVGGPLELYARLGLTAPVGTGSGERLIGLAQALGYGGLIPFLVGGALALLFGNRPVFGVDPVFFVASYAAVILAFVGAVHWGVALAGPVRPLKARLMLGLSVLPALVGWVALLAGPESAPALLVLLAGFVGWWLYEWMVPGKRILARWYVRLRLQLSAVASLVLLVVWLRLLLG
;
A
#
# COMPACT_ATOMS: atom_id res chain seq x y z
N MET A 1 17.62 -39.90 -26.71
CA MET A 1 16.80 -39.13 -25.74
C MET A 1 17.24 -37.69 -25.85
N ALA A 2 16.43 -36.83 -26.46
CA ALA A 2 16.72 -35.40 -26.49
C ALA A 2 16.62 -34.87 -25.04
N ASP A 3 17.60 -34.08 -24.63
CA ASP A 3 17.68 -33.45 -23.33
C ASP A 3 16.49 -32.47 -23.16
N ASP A 4 15.51 -32.81 -22.32
CA ASP A 4 14.31 -32.00 -22.04
C ASP A 4 14.61 -30.89 -21.01
N SER A 5 15.80 -30.31 -21.09
CA SER A 5 16.23 -29.25 -20.18
C SER A 5 15.50 -27.94 -20.49
N LEU A 6 15.23 -27.14 -19.45
CA LEU A 6 14.58 -25.84 -19.59
C LEU A 6 15.33 -24.93 -20.58
N ALA A 7 16.66 -24.98 -20.57
CA ALA A 7 17.50 -24.25 -21.52
C ALA A 7 17.23 -24.66 -22.98
N THR A 8 17.07 -25.95 -23.26
CA THR A 8 16.75 -26.46 -24.60
C THR A 8 15.36 -26.00 -25.05
N ARG A 9 14.38 -25.97 -24.13
CA ARG A 9 13.03 -25.48 -24.39
C ARG A 9 13.00 -23.97 -24.68
N ILE A 10 13.76 -23.16 -23.92
CA ILE A 10 13.92 -21.71 -24.18
C ILE A 10 14.61 -21.48 -25.53
N ALA A 11 15.67 -22.24 -25.83
CA ALA A 11 16.38 -22.14 -27.10
C ALA A 11 15.52 -22.55 -28.30
N ALA A 12 14.65 -23.55 -28.15
CA ALA A 12 13.68 -23.92 -29.17
C ALA A 12 12.64 -22.83 -29.38
N ALA A 13 12.04 -22.33 -28.29
CA ALA A 13 11.08 -21.23 -28.33
C ALA A 13 11.66 -19.95 -28.95
N GLY A 14 12.94 -19.65 -28.69
CA GLY A 14 13.64 -18.50 -29.26
C GLY A 14 13.98 -18.61 -30.74
N ARG A 15 13.84 -19.80 -31.36
CA ARG A 15 13.94 -19.95 -32.82
C ARG A 15 12.64 -19.58 -33.53
N ASP A 16 11.51 -19.80 -32.87
CA ASP A 16 10.17 -19.60 -33.45
C ASP A 16 9.62 -18.20 -33.15
N ALA A 17 10.06 -17.57 -32.05
CA ALA A 17 9.60 -16.25 -31.62
C ALA A 17 10.76 -15.35 -31.19
N ARG A 18 10.61 -14.05 -31.45
CA ARG A 18 11.58 -13.03 -31.05
C ARG A 18 11.64 -12.87 -29.53
N VAL A 19 10.48 -13.01 -28.88
CA VAL A 19 10.33 -12.89 -27.42
C VAL A 19 9.84 -14.21 -26.82
N VAL A 20 10.50 -14.66 -25.75
CA VAL A 20 10.03 -15.79 -24.94
C VAL A 20 9.70 -15.31 -23.54
N LEU A 21 8.44 -15.51 -23.13
CA LEU A 21 7.93 -15.19 -21.80
C LEU A 21 7.92 -16.46 -20.94
N LEU A 22 8.75 -16.51 -19.90
CA LEU A 22 8.88 -17.67 -19.02
C LEU A 22 8.23 -17.41 -17.66
N GLY A 23 7.45 -18.35 -17.17
CA GLY A 23 6.79 -18.22 -15.87
C GLY A 23 6.17 -19.49 -15.34
N SER A 24 5.56 -19.38 -14.18
CA SER A 24 4.91 -20.49 -13.49
C SER A 24 3.47 -20.70 -13.99
N GLY A 25 2.83 -21.77 -13.52
CA GLY A 25 1.38 -21.96 -13.73
C GLY A 25 0.51 -20.83 -13.16
N LEU A 26 1.02 -20.05 -12.20
CA LEU A 26 0.32 -18.93 -11.57
C LEU A 26 0.67 -17.57 -12.20
N THR A 27 1.60 -17.54 -13.17
CA THR A 27 2.04 -16.30 -13.79
C THR A 27 0.99 -15.83 -14.82
N ASP A 28 0.52 -14.60 -14.64
CA ASP A 28 -0.39 -13.92 -15.57
C ASP A 28 0.42 -13.27 -16.69
N PHE A 29 0.16 -13.70 -17.93
CA PHE A 29 0.84 -13.22 -19.13
C PHE A 29 -0.04 -12.34 -20.03
N ARG A 30 -1.30 -12.11 -19.65
CA ARG A 30 -2.27 -11.39 -20.50
C ARG A 30 -1.78 -10.00 -20.90
N GLU A 31 -1.18 -9.27 -19.95
CA GLU A 31 -0.65 -7.93 -20.22
C GLU A 31 0.57 -7.96 -21.14
N PRO A 32 1.63 -8.76 -20.86
CA PRO A 32 2.76 -8.89 -21.78
C PRO A 32 2.39 -9.36 -23.19
N GLU A 33 1.52 -10.37 -23.31
CA GLU A 33 1.09 -10.94 -24.59
C GLU A 33 0.36 -9.87 -25.42
N GLN A 34 -0.66 -9.22 -24.86
CA GLN A 34 -1.42 -8.19 -25.54
C GLN A 34 -0.54 -7.04 -26.04
N ARG A 35 0.50 -6.67 -25.27
CA ARG A 35 1.40 -5.57 -25.61
C ARG A 35 2.36 -5.94 -26.76
N LEU A 36 2.87 -7.17 -26.73
CA LEU A 36 3.71 -7.70 -27.81
C LEU A 36 2.91 -7.84 -29.10
N GLU A 37 1.65 -8.28 -29.02
CA GLU A 37 0.72 -8.32 -30.16
C GLU A 37 0.47 -6.93 -30.75
N GLN A 38 0.16 -5.94 -29.92
CA GLN A 38 -0.05 -4.55 -30.35
C GLN A 38 1.19 -3.95 -31.02
N ALA A 39 2.37 -4.34 -30.55
CA ALA A 39 3.65 -3.93 -31.12
C ALA A 39 4.04 -4.72 -32.38
N GLY A 40 3.28 -5.74 -32.78
CA GLY A 40 3.63 -6.64 -33.87
C GLY A 40 4.89 -7.47 -33.60
N VAL A 41 5.22 -7.71 -32.33
CA VAL A 41 6.40 -8.48 -31.91
C VAL A 41 6.01 -9.94 -31.72
N SER A 42 6.67 -10.85 -32.46
CA SER A 42 6.45 -12.28 -32.29
C SER A 42 6.88 -12.73 -30.90
N HIS A 43 5.98 -13.44 -30.22
CA HIS A 43 6.20 -13.88 -28.85
C HIS A 43 5.69 -15.31 -28.65
N THR A 44 6.23 -15.98 -27.64
CA THR A 44 5.76 -17.28 -27.18
C THR A 44 5.87 -17.37 -25.67
N THR A 45 4.97 -18.13 -25.06
CA THR A 45 4.89 -18.27 -23.61
C THR A 45 5.30 -19.68 -23.19
N LEU A 46 6.31 -19.77 -22.35
CA LEU A 46 6.86 -21.00 -21.81
C LEU A 46 6.50 -21.10 -20.33
N ARG A 47 5.88 -22.21 -19.95
CA ARG A 47 5.54 -22.50 -18.55
C ARG A 47 6.50 -23.52 -17.98
N LEU A 48 6.95 -23.30 -16.75
CA LEU A 48 7.71 -24.30 -15.99
C LEU A 48 6.90 -25.60 -15.84
N SER A 49 7.58 -26.74 -15.74
CA SER A 49 6.98 -28.08 -15.88
C SER A 49 5.95 -28.46 -14.79
N MET A 50 5.28 -29.60 -14.99
CA MET A 50 4.17 -30.03 -14.14
C MET A 50 4.65 -30.77 -12.89
N GLY A 51 5.01 -30.01 -11.85
CA GLY A 51 5.21 -30.52 -10.50
C GLY A 51 5.78 -29.45 -9.54
N PRO A 52 5.33 -29.36 -8.27
CA PRO A 52 5.88 -28.37 -7.32
C PRO A 52 7.38 -28.52 -7.04
N GLN A 53 7.94 -29.73 -7.19
CA GLN A 53 9.37 -30.00 -7.02
C GLN A 53 10.15 -29.67 -8.30
N ALA A 54 9.75 -30.23 -9.44
CA ALA A 54 10.36 -29.94 -10.76
C ALA A 54 10.39 -28.44 -11.08
N ASN A 55 9.34 -27.69 -10.73
CA ASN A 55 9.30 -26.23 -10.87
C ASN A 55 10.35 -25.49 -10.04
N ARG A 56 10.64 -25.98 -8.82
CA ARG A 56 11.64 -25.36 -7.94
C ARG A 56 13.04 -25.63 -8.45
N ASP A 57 13.27 -26.82 -9.00
CA ASP A 57 14.56 -27.22 -9.55
C ASP A 57 14.84 -26.45 -10.85
N GLU A 58 13.88 -26.42 -11.78
CA GLU A 58 13.96 -25.61 -13.01
C GLU A 58 14.15 -24.12 -12.72
N PHE A 59 13.42 -23.57 -11.73
CA PHE A 59 13.55 -22.16 -11.36
C PHE A 59 14.89 -21.87 -10.66
N ARG A 60 15.42 -22.80 -9.85
CA ARG A 60 16.74 -22.65 -9.22
C ARG A 60 17.84 -22.67 -10.28
N GLU A 61 17.81 -23.62 -11.21
CA GLU A 61 18.77 -23.71 -12.31
C GLU A 61 18.74 -22.44 -13.18
N LEU A 62 17.54 -21.97 -13.51
CA LEU A 62 17.35 -20.71 -14.24
C LEU A 62 17.91 -19.52 -13.47
N THR A 63 17.71 -19.46 -12.14
CA THR A 63 18.24 -18.38 -11.30
C THR A 63 19.77 -18.39 -11.27
N GLU A 64 20.39 -19.58 -11.26
CA GLU A 64 21.84 -19.73 -11.34
C GLU A 64 22.40 -19.24 -12.68
N GLN A 65 21.69 -19.48 -13.78
CA GLN A 65 22.10 -19.07 -15.13
C GLN A 65 21.85 -17.59 -15.43
N THR A 66 20.71 -17.05 -14.98
CA THR A 66 20.25 -15.70 -15.35
C THR A 66 20.53 -14.64 -14.27
N GLY A 67 20.79 -15.07 -13.03
CA GLY A 67 20.87 -14.21 -11.85
C GLY A 67 19.53 -13.63 -11.38
N ALA A 68 18.43 -13.86 -12.12
CA ALA A 68 17.12 -13.30 -11.83
C ALA A 68 16.35 -14.17 -10.83
N ARG A 69 15.84 -13.53 -9.77
CA ARG A 69 15.17 -14.19 -8.63
C ARG A 69 13.65 -14.15 -8.68
N LEU A 70 13.06 -13.66 -9.77
CA LEU A 70 11.62 -13.45 -9.92
C LEU A 70 11.16 -13.95 -11.30
N LEU A 71 9.89 -14.33 -11.38
CA LEU A 71 9.15 -14.59 -12.61
C LEU A 71 8.09 -13.47 -12.81
N PRO A 72 7.62 -13.20 -14.04
CA PRO A 72 8.10 -13.79 -15.29
C PRO A 72 9.50 -13.30 -15.67
N GLN A 73 10.26 -14.18 -16.33
CA GLN A 73 11.53 -13.83 -17.00
C GLN A 73 11.31 -13.77 -18.51
N CYS A 74 11.88 -12.76 -19.13
CA CYS A 74 11.73 -12.46 -20.54
C CYS A 74 13.07 -12.68 -21.26
N PHE A 75 13.01 -13.32 -22.42
CA PHE A 75 14.13 -13.49 -23.32
C PHE A 75 13.83 -12.77 -24.63
N LEU A 76 14.83 -12.08 -25.18
CA LEU A 76 14.77 -11.38 -26.46
C LEU A 76 15.92 -11.89 -27.32
N ASP A 77 15.61 -12.41 -28.50
CA ASP A 77 16.60 -12.98 -29.43
C ASP A 77 17.49 -14.03 -28.74
N GLY A 78 16.89 -14.88 -27.92
CA GLY A 78 17.56 -15.94 -27.14
C GLY A 78 18.36 -15.45 -25.92
N LYS A 79 18.43 -14.14 -25.65
CA LYS A 79 19.17 -13.57 -24.51
C LYS A 79 18.22 -13.16 -23.40
N HIS A 80 18.58 -13.49 -22.16
CA HIS A 80 17.83 -13.05 -20.99
C HIS A 80 17.82 -11.51 -20.87
N VAL A 81 16.63 -10.95 -20.62
CA VAL A 81 16.40 -9.51 -20.52
C VAL A 81 16.09 -9.04 -19.11
N GLY A 82 15.47 -9.88 -18.30
CA GLY A 82 14.88 -9.48 -17.02
C GLY A 82 13.37 -9.73 -17.05
N GLY A 83 12.58 -8.86 -16.43
CA GLY A 83 11.13 -8.93 -16.46
C GLY A 83 10.51 -8.21 -17.67
N PRO A 84 9.17 -8.09 -17.69
CA PRO A 84 8.45 -7.42 -18.76
C PRO A 84 8.86 -5.95 -18.93
N LEU A 85 9.18 -5.24 -17.84
CA LEU A 85 9.60 -3.83 -17.89
C LEU A 85 10.93 -3.66 -18.64
N GLU A 86 11.93 -4.49 -18.34
CA GLU A 86 13.21 -4.47 -19.03
C GLU A 86 13.06 -4.88 -20.50
N LEU A 87 12.16 -5.82 -20.79
CA LEU A 87 11.82 -6.23 -22.15
C LEU A 87 11.25 -5.05 -22.96
N TYR A 88 10.27 -4.33 -22.41
CA TYR A 88 9.66 -3.18 -23.08
C TYR A 88 10.70 -2.09 -23.36
N ALA A 89 11.57 -1.81 -22.40
CA ALA A 89 12.65 -0.83 -22.59
C ALA A 89 13.59 -1.21 -23.75
N ARG A 90 13.93 -2.49 -23.91
CA ARG A 90 14.76 -2.97 -25.04
C ARG A 90 14.04 -2.94 -26.39
N LEU A 91 12.74 -3.14 -26.39
CA LEU A 91 11.92 -3.09 -27.61
C LEU A 91 11.52 -1.65 -27.99
N GLY A 92 11.89 -0.65 -27.20
CA GLY A 92 11.40 0.73 -27.38
C GLY A 92 9.90 0.86 -27.12
N LEU A 93 9.29 -0.14 -26.48
CA LEU A 93 7.90 -0.09 -26.08
C LEU A 93 7.79 0.76 -24.82
N THR A 94 6.86 1.70 -24.83
CA THR A 94 6.50 2.40 -23.61
C THR A 94 6.09 1.36 -22.57
N ALA A 95 6.78 1.34 -21.43
CA ALA A 95 6.38 0.58 -20.24
C ALA A 95 4.89 0.80 -19.95
N PRO A 96 4.19 -0.11 -19.24
CA PRO A 96 2.81 0.08 -18.82
C PRO A 96 2.59 1.50 -18.38
N VAL A 97 1.87 2.25 -19.21
CA VAL A 97 1.25 3.51 -18.85
C VAL A 97 0.14 3.12 -17.88
N GLY A 98 0.52 2.74 -16.67
CA GLY A 98 -0.37 2.71 -15.51
C GLY A 98 -0.70 4.13 -15.04
N THR A 99 -0.35 5.16 -15.81
CA THR A 99 -0.34 6.55 -15.36
C THR A 99 -1.72 7.19 -15.40
N GLY A 100 -2.65 6.74 -16.24
CA GLY A 100 -4.02 7.26 -16.17
C GLY A 100 -4.77 6.81 -14.90
N SER A 101 -4.78 5.51 -14.62
CA SER A 101 -5.54 4.96 -13.49
C SER A 101 -4.81 5.16 -12.17
N GLY A 102 -3.49 4.98 -12.13
CA GLY A 102 -2.68 5.17 -10.93
C GLY A 102 -2.66 6.62 -10.45
N GLU A 103 -2.49 7.59 -11.35
CA GLU A 103 -2.53 9.01 -10.97
C GLU A 103 -3.94 9.45 -10.57
N ARG A 104 -4.99 8.96 -11.26
CA ARG A 104 -6.39 9.20 -10.84
C ARG A 104 -6.68 8.59 -9.47
N LEU A 105 -6.16 7.39 -9.18
CA LEU A 105 -6.30 6.73 -7.87
C LEU A 105 -5.56 7.51 -6.78
N ILE A 106 -4.34 8.00 -7.05
CA ILE A 106 -3.58 8.85 -6.10
C ILE A 106 -4.33 10.16 -5.87
N GLY A 107 -4.81 10.82 -6.93
CA GLY A 107 -5.58 12.05 -6.83
C GLY A 107 -6.89 11.86 -6.05
N LEU A 108 -7.61 10.77 -6.30
CA LEU A 108 -8.81 10.41 -5.52
C LEU A 108 -8.46 10.13 -4.05
N ALA A 109 -7.40 9.39 -3.78
CA ALA A 109 -6.96 9.10 -2.41
C ALA A 109 -6.57 10.38 -1.66
N GLN A 110 -5.91 11.33 -2.32
CA GLN A 110 -5.61 12.64 -1.77
C GLN A 110 -6.90 13.44 -1.51
N ALA A 111 -7.81 13.51 -2.48
CA ALA A 111 -9.07 14.23 -2.35
C ALA A 111 -9.92 13.68 -1.18
N LEU A 112 -10.04 12.36 -1.07
CA LEU A 112 -10.73 11.70 0.05
C LEU A 112 -10.02 11.94 1.38
N GLY A 113 -8.68 11.87 1.41
CA GLY A 113 -7.88 12.13 2.59
C GLY A 113 -8.09 13.55 3.13
N TYR A 114 -8.02 14.56 2.26
CA TYR A 114 -8.29 15.95 2.63
C TYR A 114 -9.77 16.21 2.95
N GLY A 115 -10.70 15.56 2.24
CA GLY A 115 -12.13 15.58 2.56
C GLY A 115 -12.40 15.06 3.97
N GLY A 116 -11.59 14.10 4.44
CA GLY A 116 -11.62 13.61 5.81
C GLY A 116 -11.29 14.66 6.88
N LEU A 117 -10.74 15.83 6.55
CA LEU A 117 -10.52 16.93 7.50
C LEU A 117 -11.78 17.76 7.75
N ILE A 118 -12.80 17.68 6.89
CA ILE A 118 -13.99 18.52 6.99
C ILE A 118 -14.65 18.37 8.37
N PRO A 119 -14.91 17.15 8.90
CA PRO A 119 -15.55 17.03 10.21
C PRO A 119 -14.67 17.54 11.37
N PHE A 120 -13.33 17.42 11.27
CA PHE A 120 -12.43 18.04 12.25
C PHE A 120 -12.56 19.56 12.25
N LEU A 121 -12.52 20.19 11.07
CA LEU A 121 -12.57 21.65 10.95
C LEU A 121 -13.94 22.20 11.38
N VAL A 122 -15.02 21.56 10.94
CA VAL A 122 -16.39 21.95 11.31
C VAL A 122 -16.62 21.75 12.80
N GLY A 123 -16.35 20.56 13.32
CA GLY A 123 -16.53 20.27 14.75
C GLY A 123 -15.63 21.13 15.63
N GLY A 124 -14.38 21.35 15.22
CA GLY A 124 -13.43 22.20 15.92
C GLY A 124 -13.89 23.66 15.98
N ALA A 125 -14.36 24.21 14.86
CA ALA A 125 -14.93 25.55 14.82
C ALA A 125 -16.18 25.67 15.71
N LEU A 126 -17.08 24.69 15.67
CA LEU A 126 -18.25 24.66 16.52
C LEU A 126 -17.87 24.55 18.01
N ALA A 127 -16.90 23.71 18.36
CA ALA A 127 -16.43 23.59 19.74
C ALA A 127 -15.73 24.86 20.24
N LEU A 128 -15.03 25.59 19.37
CA LEU A 128 -14.46 26.90 19.69
C LEU A 128 -15.53 27.95 20.02
N LEU A 129 -16.59 27.99 19.21
CA LEU A 129 -17.66 28.99 19.34
C LEU A 129 -18.64 28.66 20.46
N PHE A 130 -19.00 27.38 20.63
CA PHE A 130 -20.10 26.94 21.48
C PHE A 130 -19.64 26.07 22.67
N GLY A 131 -18.40 25.60 22.70
CA GLY A 131 -17.92 24.66 23.73
C GLY A 131 -18.74 23.36 23.70
N ASN A 132 -19.18 22.92 24.88
CA ASN A 132 -20.05 21.75 25.06
C ASN A 132 -21.54 22.08 24.89
N ARG A 133 -21.90 23.29 24.42
CA ARG A 133 -23.31 23.63 24.20
C ARG A 133 -23.77 22.93 22.90
N PRO A 134 -24.83 22.10 22.95
CA PRO A 134 -25.29 21.39 21.77
C PRO A 134 -25.68 22.34 20.63
N VAL A 135 -25.23 22.03 19.42
CA VAL A 135 -25.58 22.71 18.17
C VAL A 135 -26.33 21.71 17.31
N PHE A 136 -27.56 22.05 16.90
CA PHE A 136 -28.47 21.11 16.21
C PHE A 136 -28.68 19.78 16.94
N GLY A 137 -28.65 19.78 18.28
CA GLY A 137 -28.85 18.59 19.10
C GLY A 137 -27.60 17.72 19.29
N VAL A 138 -26.43 18.15 18.81
CA VAL A 138 -25.16 17.42 18.95
C VAL A 138 -24.15 18.27 19.70
N ASP A 139 -23.48 17.69 20.69
CA ASP A 139 -22.34 18.32 21.36
C ASP A 139 -21.14 18.41 20.39
N PRO A 140 -20.59 19.62 20.13
CA PRO A 140 -19.45 19.78 19.22
C PRO A 140 -18.18 19.03 19.62
N VAL A 141 -17.89 18.91 20.91
CA VAL A 141 -16.71 18.20 21.41
C VAL A 141 -16.90 16.70 21.24
N PHE A 142 -18.09 16.18 21.56
CA PHE A 142 -18.44 14.79 21.25
C PHE A 142 -18.27 14.50 19.76
N PHE A 143 -18.75 15.41 18.90
CA PHE A 143 -18.63 15.27 17.44
C PHE A 143 -17.17 15.15 17.00
N VAL A 144 -16.28 16.02 17.48
CA VAL A 144 -14.85 15.97 17.16
C VAL A 144 -14.19 14.72 17.73
N ALA A 145 -14.45 14.39 19.00
CA ALA A 145 -13.82 13.26 19.69
C ALA A 145 -14.21 11.91 19.06
N SER A 146 -15.50 11.72 18.77
CA SER A 146 -16.00 10.51 18.13
C SER A 146 -15.42 10.33 16.73
N TYR A 147 -15.39 11.39 15.92
CA TYR A 147 -14.78 11.34 14.60
C TYR A 147 -13.26 11.11 14.66
N ALA A 148 -12.57 11.72 15.63
CA ALA A 148 -11.15 11.50 15.87
C ALA A 148 -10.83 10.04 16.19
N ALA A 149 -11.65 9.39 17.01
CA ALA A 149 -11.53 7.96 17.32
C ALA A 149 -11.69 7.08 16.06
N VAL A 150 -12.67 7.40 15.20
CA VAL A 150 -12.90 6.69 13.92
C VAL A 150 -11.69 6.82 12.99
N ILE A 151 -11.16 8.03 12.83
CA ILE A 151 -9.98 8.26 11.97
C ILE A 151 -8.74 7.59 12.56
N LEU A 152 -8.54 7.66 13.88
CA LEU A 152 -7.42 6.99 14.53
C LEU A 152 -7.47 5.46 14.29
N ALA A 153 -8.65 4.84 14.41
CA ALA A 153 -8.86 3.42 14.10
C ALA A 153 -8.58 3.09 12.62
N PHE A 154 -9.12 3.89 11.69
CA PHE A 154 -8.89 3.73 10.24
C PHE A 154 -7.40 3.73 9.89
N VAL A 155 -6.66 4.65 10.50
CA VAL A 155 -5.23 4.83 10.27
C VAL A 155 -4.40 3.65 10.82
N GLY A 156 -4.90 2.96 11.86
CA GLY A 156 -4.38 1.65 12.28
C GLY A 156 -4.57 0.59 11.20
N ALA A 157 -5.80 0.44 10.70
CA ALA A 157 -6.19 -0.60 9.73
C ALA A 157 -5.36 -0.61 8.43
N VAL A 158 -4.79 0.53 8.01
CA VAL A 158 -3.88 0.61 6.85
C VAL A 158 -2.72 -0.37 6.95
N HIS A 159 -2.21 -0.62 8.15
CA HIS A 159 -1.11 -1.54 8.38
C HIS A 159 -1.50 -3.00 8.17
N TRP A 160 -2.78 -3.37 8.35
CA TRP A 160 -3.26 -4.70 7.95
C TRP A 160 -3.14 -4.89 6.44
N GLY A 161 -3.61 -3.92 5.66
CA GLY A 161 -3.52 -3.98 4.19
C GLY A 161 -2.07 -4.13 3.71
N VAL A 162 -1.16 -3.38 4.32
CA VAL A 162 0.27 -3.46 4.02
C VAL A 162 0.87 -4.82 4.40
N ALA A 163 0.55 -5.34 5.58
CA ALA A 163 1.07 -6.63 6.06
C ALA A 163 0.56 -7.80 5.21
N LEU A 164 -0.66 -7.72 4.69
CA LEU A 164 -1.29 -8.75 3.85
C LEU A 164 -0.86 -8.68 2.37
N ALA A 165 -0.56 -7.48 1.85
CA ALA A 165 -0.25 -7.29 0.43
C ALA A 165 1.25 -7.42 0.07
N GLY A 166 2.16 -7.22 1.03
CA GLY A 166 3.59 -7.09 0.75
C GLY A 166 4.44 -8.29 1.19
N PRO A 167 5.67 -8.46 0.64
CA PRO A 167 6.65 -9.45 1.08
C PRO A 167 7.31 -9.02 2.41
N VAL A 168 6.51 -8.88 3.47
CA VAL A 168 6.97 -8.52 4.81
C VAL A 168 7.44 -9.81 5.52
N ARG A 169 8.59 -9.76 6.19
CA ARG A 169 9.08 -10.91 6.98
C ARG A 169 7.99 -11.36 7.99
N PRO A 170 7.76 -12.67 8.18
CA PRO A 170 6.63 -13.17 8.97
C PRO A 170 6.52 -12.57 10.39
N LEU A 171 7.65 -12.46 11.09
CA LEU A 171 7.69 -11.85 12.43
C LEU A 171 7.29 -10.37 12.41
N LYS A 172 7.78 -9.61 11.43
CA LYS A 172 7.45 -8.19 11.27
C LYS A 172 5.98 -8.00 10.90
N ALA A 173 5.43 -8.86 10.04
CA ALA A 173 4.02 -8.83 9.69
C ALA A 173 3.12 -9.07 10.91
N ARG A 174 3.42 -10.08 11.75
CA ARG A 174 2.69 -10.35 13.00
C ARG A 174 2.71 -9.16 13.97
N LEU A 175 3.87 -8.55 14.17
CA LEU A 175 4.00 -7.36 15.02
C LEU A 175 3.23 -6.17 14.45
N MET A 176 3.27 -5.96 13.13
CA MET A 176 2.52 -4.88 12.48
C MET A 176 1.01 -5.06 12.65
N LEU A 177 0.51 -6.29 12.46
CA LEU A 177 -0.90 -6.63 12.68
C LEU A 177 -1.31 -6.39 14.14
N GLY A 178 -0.55 -6.88 15.10
CA GLY A 178 -0.85 -6.69 16.53
C GLY A 178 -0.84 -5.21 16.94
N LEU A 179 0.19 -4.46 16.55
CA LEU A 179 0.34 -3.04 16.95
C LEU A 179 -0.69 -2.14 16.28
N SER A 180 -1.16 -2.49 15.08
CA SER A 180 -2.17 -1.72 14.35
C SER A 180 -3.57 -1.73 14.95
N VAL A 181 -3.80 -2.56 15.98
CA VAL A 181 -5.04 -2.55 16.77
C VAL A 181 -5.00 -1.45 17.84
N LEU A 182 -3.81 -1.02 18.28
CA LEU A 182 -3.67 -0.01 19.35
C LEU A 182 -4.39 1.31 19.06
N PRO A 183 -4.35 1.91 17.86
CA PRO A 183 -5.08 3.14 17.56
C PRO A 183 -6.59 3.02 17.80
N ALA A 184 -7.19 1.88 17.42
CA ALA A 184 -8.62 1.64 17.62
C ALA A 184 -8.96 1.49 19.11
N LEU A 185 -8.12 0.77 19.87
CA LEU A 185 -8.31 0.61 21.32
C LEU A 185 -8.16 1.94 22.06
N VAL A 186 -7.17 2.77 21.69
CA VAL A 186 -6.98 4.11 22.26
C VAL A 186 -8.19 4.99 21.98
N GLY A 187 -8.68 5.00 20.73
CA GLY A 187 -9.90 5.73 20.38
C GLY A 187 -11.11 5.26 21.19
N TRP A 188 -11.32 3.96 21.30
CA TRP A 188 -12.43 3.39 22.06
C TRP A 188 -12.36 3.73 23.55
N VAL A 189 -11.19 3.59 24.19
CA VAL A 189 -10.97 3.95 25.59
C VAL A 189 -11.19 5.44 25.83
N ALA A 190 -10.75 6.31 24.91
CA ALA A 190 -11.00 7.74 25.01
C ALA A 190 -12.50 8.06 25.03
N LEU A 191 -13.31 7.36 24.22
CA LEU A 191 -14.76 7.56 24.21
C LEU A 191 -15.43 7.00 25.47
N LEU A 192 -14.93 5.91 26.06
CA LEU A 192 -15.46 5.38 27.32
C LEU A 192 -15.17 6.30 28.52
N ALA A 193 -14.11 7.10 28.45
CA ALA A 193 -13.71 8.02 29.52
C ALA A 193 -14.54 9.32 29.58
N GLY A 194 -15.57 9.47 28.73
CA GLY A 194 -16.35 10.69 28.59
C GLY A 194 -15.91 11.46 27.33
N PRO A 195 -16.59 11.28 26.18
CA PRO A 195 -16.12 11.79 24.90
C PRO A 195 -16.13 13.33 24.79
N GLU A 196 -16.97 14.01 25.56
CA GLU A 196 -17.05 15.47 25.70
C GLU A 196 -16.05 16.06 26.71
N SER A 197 -15.12 15.24 27.22
CA SER A 197 -14.18 15.64 28.27
C SER A 197 -12.79 16.02 27.73
N ALA A 198 -12.14 16.96 28.41
CA ALA A 198 -10.76 17.34 28.10
C ALA A 198 -9.78 16.14 28.18
N PRO A 199 -9.86 15.21 29.15
CA PRO A 199 -9.04 14.01 29.16
C PRO A 199 -9.19 13.14 27.90
N ALA A 200 -10.41 12.96 27.39
CA ALA A 200 -10.63 12.17 26.18
C ALA A 200 -9.90 12.76 24.96
N LEU A 201 -9.95 14.09 24.78
CA LEU A 201 -9.23 14.78 23.72
C LEU A 201 -7.71 14.62 23.84
N LEU A 202 -7.18 14.64 25.06
CA LEU A 202 -5.75 14.45 25.31
C LEU A 202 -5.31 13.02 24.97
N VAL A 203 -6.11 12.01 25.32
CA VAL A 203 -5.85 10.60 24.95
C VAL A 203 -5.87 10.42 23.44
N LEU A 204 -6.84 11.02 22.74
CA LEU A 204 -6.91 10.99 21.27
C LEU A 204 -5.71 11.69 20.63
N LEU A 205 -5.32 12.87 21.13
CA LEU A 205 -4.14 13.59 20.69
C LEU A 205 -2.86 12.75 20.87
N ALA A 206 -2.68 12.15 22.04
CA ALA A 206 -1.58 11.23 22.31
C ALA A 206 -1.62 10.00 21.40
N GLY A 207 -2.80 9.50 21.05
CA GLY A 207 -3.00 8.42 20.08
C GLY A 207 -2.49 8.80 18.69
N PHE A 208 -2.88 9.97 18.17
CA PHE A 208 -2.39 10.46 16.86
C PHE A 208 -0.87 10.67 16.85
N VAL A 209 -0.34 11.35 17.86
CA VAL A 209 1.11 11.61 17.97
C VAL A 209 1.89 10.32 18.15
N GLY A 210 1.45 9.43 19.06
CA GLY A 210 2.10 8.16 19.34
C GLY A 210 2.09 7.22 18.12
N TRP A 211 0.96 7.16 17.40
CA TRP A 211 0.88 6.38 16.18
C TRP A 211 1.75 6.96 15.07
N TRP A 212 1.84 8.29 14.94
CA TRP A 212 2.75 8.94 14.02
C TRP A 212 4.23 8.67 14.34
N LEU A 213 4.61 8.68 15.63
CA LEU A 213 5.95 8.33 16.08
C LEU A 213 6.30 6.87 15.76
N TYR A 214 5.37 5.94 16.00
CA TYR A 214 5.51 4.55 15.54
C TYR A 214 5.77 4.51 14.02
N GLU A 215 5.04 5.33 13.27
CA GLU A 215 5.22 5.63 11.84
C GLU A 215 6.67 5.83 11.40
N TRP A 216 7.32 6.69 12.17
CA TRP A 216 8.68 7.17 11.94
C TRP A 216 9.75 6.23 12.47
N MET A 217 9.52 5.61 13.62
CA MET A 217 10.47 4.74 14.29
C MET A 217 10.61 3.38 13.62
N VAL A 218 9.53 2.85 13.02
CA VAL A 218 9.62 1.60 12.26
C VAL A 218 10.45 1.86 11.00
N PRO A 219 11.61 1.19 10.82
CA PRO A 219 12.41 1.30 9.61
C PRO A 219 11.64 0.62 8.47
N GLY A 220 10.77 1.40 7.86
CA GLY A 220 9.77 1.00 6.88
C GLY A 220 9.64 2.02 5.77
N LYS A 221 10.62 2.92 5.60
CA LYS A 221 10.69 3.93 4.51
C LYS A 221 10.61 3.35 3.08
N ARG A 222 10.47 2.03 2.94
CA ARG A 222 10.31 1.28 1.69
C ARG A 222 8.95 0.57 1.54
N ILE A 223 8.06 0.63 2.53
CA ILE A 223 6.80 -0.12 2.53
C ILE A 223 5.61 0.74 2.08
N LEU A 224 5.52 1.98 2.57
CA LEU A 224 4.49 2.94 2.15
C LEU A 224 5.06 3.95 1.15
N ALA A 225 4.25 4.34 0.17
CA ALA A 225 4.66 5.32 -0.84
C ALA A 225 4.91 6.70 -0.21
N ARG A 226 5.92 7.43 -0.70
CA ARG A 226 6.31 8.74 -0.14
C ARG A 226 5.17 9.77 -0.13
N TRP A 227 4.34 9.77 -1.17
CA TRP A 227 3.19 10.68 -1.26
C TRP A 227 2.17 10.42 -0.14
N TYR A 228 1.96 9.15 0.20
CA TYR A 228 1.01 8.76 1.26
C TYR A 228 1.52 9.15 2.64
N VAL A 229 2.82 8.94 2.91
CA VAL A 229 3.45 9.37 4.16
C VAL A 229 3.33 10.89 4.34
N ARG A 230 3.55 11.67 3.26
CA ARG A 230 3.39 13.13 3.30
C ARG A 230 1.94 13.55 3.53
N LEU A 231 0.99 12.95 2.81
CA LEU A 231 -0.44 13.20 3.01
C LEU A 231 -0.82 12.94 4.47
N ARG A 232 -0.46 11.78 5.01
CA ARG A 232 -0.77 11.38 6.38
C ARG A 232 -0.16 12.31 7.42
N LEU A 233 1.07 12.78 7.22
CA LEU A 233 1.69 13.79 8.08
C LEU A 233 0.82 15.06 8.14
N GLN A 234 0.37 15.55 6.99
CA GLN A 234 -0.47 16.76 6.92
C GLN A 234 -1.82 16.54 7.61
N LEU A 235 -2.49 15.42 7.32
CA LEU A 235 -3.79 15.10 7.91
C LEU A 235 -3.71 14.93 9.44
N SER A 236 -2.75 14.13 9.93
CA SER A 236 -2.56 13.92 11.37
C SER A 236 -2.15 15.21 12.09
N ALA A 237 -1.35 16.08 11.46
CA ALA A 237 -0.97 17.36 12.04
C ALA A 237 -2.19 18.29 12.20
N VAL A 238 -3.04 18.39 11.17
CA VAL A 238 -4.26 19.21 11.25
C VAL A 238 -5.24 18.64 12.28
N ALA A 239 -5.49 17.33 12.27
CA ALA A 239 -6.33 16.68 13.27
C ALA A 239 -5.82 16.91 14.70
N SER A 240 -4.52 16.73 14.93
CA SER A 240 -3.89 16.97 16.24
C SER A 240 -3.99 18.43 16.67
N LEU A 241 -3.79 19.38 15.76
CA LEU A 241 -3.92 20.81 16.05
C LEU A 241 -5.36 21.16 16.44
N VAL A 242 -6.36 20.65 15.71
CA VAL A 242 -7.77 20.83 16.05
C VAL A 242 -8.06 20.28 17.45
N LEU A 243 -7.64 19.05 17.75
CA LEU A 243 -7.83 18.44 19.06
C LEU A 243 -7.19 19.27 20.18
N LEU A 244 -5.96 19.76 19.96
CA LEU A 244 -5.26 20.61 20.91
C LEU A 244 -5.99 21.94 21.16
N VAL A 245 -6.48 22.58 20.10
CA VAL A 245 -7.20 23.85 20.20
C VAL A 245 -8.52 23.69 20.93
N VAL A 246 -9.29 22.64 20.63
CA VAL A 246 -10.54 22.33 21.35
C VAL A 246 -10.25 22.00 22.81
N TRP A 247 -9.19 21.23 23.08
CA TRP A 247 -8.77 20.92 24.45
C TRP A 247 -8.43 22.18 25.26
N LEU A 248 -7.65 23.10 24.68
CA LEU A 248 -7.34 24.40 25.30
C LEU A 248 -8.61 25.22 25.55
N ARG A 249 -9.53 25.25 24.58
CA ARG A 249 -10.83 25.94 24.71
C ARG A 249 -11.64 25.43 25.91
N LEU A 250 -11.61 24.12 26.20
CA LEU A 250 -12.29 23.55 27.36
C LEU A 250 -11.64 23.93 28.69
N LEU A 251 -10.31 24.07 28.71
CA LEU A 251 -9.59 24.50 29.92
C LEU A 251 -9.80 25.98 30.24
N LEU A 252 -10.01 26.80 29.20
CA LEU A 252 -10.10 28.25 29.34
C LEU A 252 -11.50 28.78 29.68
N GLY A 253 -12.54 27.95 29.56
CA GLY A 253 -13.93 28.30 29.93
C GLY A 253 -14.74 28.94 28.80
#